data_AF-A0A3C1FLS0-F1
#
_entry.id   AF-A0A3C1FLS0-F1
#
_cell.length_a   1.000
_cell.length_b   1.000
_cell.length_c   1.000
_cell.angle_alpha   90.00
_cell.angle_beta   90.00
_cell.angle_gamma   90.00
#
_symmetry.space_group_name_H-M   'P 1'
#
loop_
_entity.id
_entity.type
_entity.pdbx_description
1 polymer ?
#
loop_
_entity_poly.entity_id
_entity_poly.type
_entity_poly.pdbx_seq_one_letter_code
_entity_poly.pdbx_strand_id
1 'polypeptide(L)'
;ARDYPIVFSMSDPIVPVAIVGLKPDRNLFVGADGNWDKDVYIPAYIRRYPFILVENSEAGKLVLCCDDSADHFKPATGAAPSASLFEDGKPTALANRIMTFCTEFQQHYQAAIALCRLLSEYELLVSRRADVALNNGEKLALEGFQMVDEDRLRSLRDEKFLELRHKGVLPLIYTHLASATNWRHLVNRLPTGERTLN
;
A
#
# COMPACT_ATOMS: atom_id res chain seq x y z
N ALA A 1 -0.34 -7.54 -5.94
CA ALA A 1 -1.45 -8.44 -6.31
C ALA A 1 -1.27 -9.88 -5.86
N ARG A 2 -0.09 -10.33 -5.42
CA ARG A 2 0.06 -11.72 -4.94
C ARG A 2 -0.41 -11.91 -3.50
N ASP A 3 -0.22 -10.90 -2.67
CA ASP A 3 -0.38 -11.05 -1.21
C ASP A 3 -1.61 -10.34 -0.63
N TYR A 4 -2.02 -9.22 -1.23
CA TYR A 4 -3.06 -8.34 -0.70
C TYR A 4 -4.18 -8.13 -1.70
N PRO A 5 -5.44 -8.02 -1.25
CA PRO A 5 -6.46 -7.30 -1.99
C PRO A 5 -6.00 -5.85 -2.14
N ILE A 6 -6.00 -5.35 -3.37
CA ILE A 6 -5.78 -3.94 -3.66
C ILE A 6 -7.15 -3.35 -4.00
N VAL A 7 -7.47 -2.23 -3.38
CA VAL A 7 -8.69 -1.44 -3.66
C VAL A 7 -8.31 0.02 -3.81
N PHE A 8 -9.26 0.87 -4.18
CA PHE A 8 -9.05 2.30 -4.30
C PHE A 8 -9.80 3.05 -3.20
N SER A 9 -9.18 4.08 -2.63
CA SER A 9 -9.80 4.89 -1.58
C SER A 9 -10.99 5.71 -2.09
N MET A 10 -11.87 6.13 -1.18
CA MET A 10 -12.95 7.09 -1.45
C MET A 10 -12.50 8.55 -1.19
N SER A 11 -11.19 8.81 -1.17
CA SER A 11 -10.61 10.14 -0.89
C SER A 11 -10.32 10.92 -2.17
N ASP A 12 -10.02 12.22 -2.03
CA ASP A 12 -9.41 13.03 -3.09
C ASP A 12 -8.00 13.48 -2.63
N PRO A 13 -6.91 13.10 -3.35
CA PRO A 13 -6.91 12.20 -4.51
C PRO A 13 -7.28 10.76 -4.16
N ILE A 14 -7.84 10.06 -5.15
CA ILE A 14 -8.04 8.60 -5.10
C ILE A 14 -6.66 7.94 -5.16
N VAL A 15 -6.41 7.00 -4.26
CA VAL A 15 -5.15 6.25 -4.19
C VAL A 15 -5.41 4.74 -4.06
N PRO A 16 -4.53 3.89 -4.60
CA PRO A 16 -4.61 2.45 -4.34
C PRO A 16 -4.17 2.15 -2.91
N VAL A 17 -4.90 1.26 -2.25
CA VAL A 17 -4.63 0.82 -0.87
C VAL A 17 -4.64 -0.70 -0.80
N ALA A 18 -3.72 -1.26 -0.02
CA ALA A 18 -3.69 -2.69 0.29
C ALA A 18 -4.50 -2.95 1.56
N ILE A 19 -5.40 -3.93 1.50
CA ILE A 19 -6.18 -4.34 2.68
C ILE A 19 -5.36 -5.35 3.48
N VAL A 20 -5.01 -4.97 4.71
CA VAL A 20 -4.16 -5.77 5.61
C VAL A 20 -4.92 -6.36 6.79
N GLY A 21 -6.21 -6.06 6.92
CA GLY A 21 -7.06 -6.50 8.02
C GLY A 21 -8.54 -6.34 7.71
N LEU A 22 -9.38 -6.99 8.51
CA LEU A 22 -10.85 -7.01 8.37
C LEU A 22 -11.57 -6.25 9.49
N LYS A 23 -10.85 -5.85 10.53
CA LYS A 23 -11.34 -5.06 11.67
C LYS A 23 -10.40 -3.86 11.87
N PRO A 24 -10.89 -2.73 12.41
CA PRO A 24 -10.04 -1.62 12.82
C PRO A 24 -8.92 -2.08 13.76
N ASP A 25 -7.77 -1.43 13.69
CA ASP A 25 -6.62 -1.66 14.57
C ASP A 25 -6.13 -3.12 14.64
N ARG A 26 -6.33 -3.87 13.54
CA ARG A 26 -5.89 -5.26 13.39
C ARG A 26 -5.24 -5.47 12.03
N ASN A 27 -3.97 -5.87 12.04
CA ASN A 27 -3.23 -6.28 10.86
C ASN A 27 -3.03 -7.81 10.90
N LEU A 28 -3.51 -8.52 9.88
CA LEU A 28 -3.49 -9.98 9.78
C LEU A 28 -2.19 -10.54 9.15
N PHE A 29 -1.22 -9.67 8.91
CA PHE A 29 0.11 -10.01 8.39
C PHE A 29 1.22 -9.71 9.40
N VAL A 30 0.87 -9.20 10.58
CA VAL A 30 1.80 -8.96 11.68
C VAL A 30 1.56 -10.00 12.75
N GLY A 31 2.58 -10.80 13.05
CA GLY A 31 2.55 -11.84 14.07
C GLY A 31 2.53 -11.27 15.49
N ALA A 32 2.31 -12.16 16.47
CA ALA A 32 2.38 -11.81 17.89
C ALA A 32 3.78 -11.36 18.34
N ASP A 33 4.82 -11.71 17.58
CA ASP A 33 6.20 -11.26 17.76
C ASP A 33 6.45 -9.85 17.19
N GLY A 34 5.43 -9.21 16.61
CA GLY A 34 5.51 -7.88 16.01
C GLY A 34 6.13 -7.86 14.61
N ASN A 35 6.48 -9.00 14.04
CA ASN A 35 7.10 -9.06 12.72
C ASN A 35 6.05 -9.24 11.62
N TRP A 36 6.32 -8.65 10.46
CA TRP A 36 5.58 -8.99 9.25
C TRP A 36 5.87 -10.44 8.84
N ASP A 37 4.88 -11.14 8.32
CA ASP A 37 5.05 -12.51 7.84
C ASP A 37 6.19 -12.63 6.83
N LYS A 38 7.08 -13.61 7.07
CA LYS A 38 8.36 -13.76 6.35
C LYS A 38 8.21 -13.96 4.83
N ASP A 39 7.13 -14.59 4.39
CA ASP A 39 6.89 -14.92 2.98
C ASP A 39 5.94 -13.95 2.28
N VAL A 40 5.65 -12.81 2.90
CA VAL A 40 4.69 -11.83 2.41
C VAL A 40 5.40 -10.51 2.13
N TYR A 41 5.18 -9.96 0.94
CA TYR A 41 5.77 -8.67 0.56
C TYR A 41 5.40 -7.55 1.54
N ILE A 42 6.37 -6.89 2.18
CA ILE A 42 6.09 -5.72 3.01
C ILE A 42 5.84 -4.48 2.13
N PRO A 43 4.66 -3.82 2.20
CA PRO A 43 4.37 -2.61 1.43
C PRO A 43 5.46 -1.54 1.52
N ALA A 44 5.79 -0.91 0.39
CA ALA A 44 6.83 0.14 0.34
C ALA A 44 6.53 1.32 1.28
N TYR A 45 5.25 1.64 1.50
CA TYR A 45 4.82 2.66 2.45
C TYR A 45 5.24 2.34 3.89
N ILE A 46 5.34 1.06 4.26
CA ILE A 46 5.82 0.63 5.57
C ILE A 46 7.36 0.64 5.57
N ARG A 47 7.99 0.08 4.53
CA ARG A 47 9.46 -0.02 4.42
C ARG A 47 10.19 1.33 4.35
N ARG A 48 9.52 2.40 3.91
CA ARG A 48 10.12 3.74 3.91
C ARG A 48 10.27 4.32 5.31
N TYR A 49 9.46 3.90 6.28
CA TYR A 49 9.54 4.41 7.65
C TYR A 49 10.93 4.08 8.24
N PRO A 50 11.60 5.03 8.93
CA PRO A 50 11.09 6.31 9.45
C PRO A 50 11.19 7.51 8.51
N PHE A 51 11.47 7.31 7.23
CA PHE A 51 11.74 8.38 6.27
C PHE A 51 10.54 8.75 5.38
N ILE A 52 10.48 10.03 5.01
CA ILE A 52 9.52 10.58 4.06
C ILE A 52 10.19 11.63 3.17
N LEU A 53 9.81 11.70 1.90
CA LEU A 53 10.12 12.86 1.08
C LEU A 53 8.97 13.86 1.15
N VAL A 54 9.30 15.10 1.45
CA VAL A 54 8.38 16.23 1.45
C VAL A 54 8.80 17.18 0.34
N GLU A 55 7.84 17.67 -0.43
CA GLU A 55 8.09 18.71 -1.40
C GLU A 55 8.25 20.05 -0.68
N ASN A 56 9.42 20.67 -0.84
CA ASN A 56 9.63 22.03 -0.39
C ASN A 56 9.19 22.98 -1.53
N SER A 57 8.02 23.60 -1.35
CA SER A 57 7.39 24.50 -2.30
C SER A 57 8.22 25.76 -2.60
N GLU A 58 9.07 26.21 -1.67
CA GLU A 58 9.93 27.38 -1.87
C GLU A 58 11.18 27.05 -2.68
N ALA A 59 11.76 25.87 -2.46
CA ALA A 59 13.00 25.45 -3.11
C ALA A 59 12.78 24.67 -4.42
N GLY A 60 11.56 24.23 -4.70
CA GLY A 60 11.24 23.33 -5.82
C GLY A 60 11.99 21.99 -5.73
N LYS A 61 12.31 21.55 -4.50
CA LYS A 61 13.14 20.36 -4.23
C LYS A 61 12.44 19.43 -3.25
N LEU A 62 12.65 18.12 -3.43
CA LEU A 62 12.26 17.12 -2.45
C LEU A 62 13.28 17.11 -1.30
N VAL A 63 12.78 17.16 -0.07
CA VAL A 63 13.58 17.11 1.17
C VAL A 63 13.28 15.80 1.88
N LEU A 64 14.34 15.09 2.28
CA LEU A 64 14.23 13.89 3.11
C LEU A 64 14.05 14.30 4.56
N CYS A 65 12.88 13.98 5.09
CA CYS A 65 12.56 14.11 6.51
C CYS A 65 12.55 12.72 7.16
N CYS A 66 12.73 12.69 8.46
CA CYS A 66 12.60 11.49 9.27
C CYS A 66 11.78 11.76 10.52
N ASP A 67 11.11 10.73 11.02
CA ASP A 67 10.62 10.68 12.39
C ASP A 67 11.81 10.42 13.34
N ASP A 68 12.33 11.46 13.97
CA ASP A 68 13.49 11.40 14.88
C ASP A 68 13.18 10.67 16.20
N SER A 69 11.90 10.46 16.53
CA SER A 69 11.46 9.70 17.69
C SER A 69 11.43 8.18 17.46
N ALA A 70 11.59 7.76 16.20
CA ALA A 70 11.50 6.37 15.80
C ALA A 70 12.53 5.49 16.49
N ASP A 71 12.12 4.28 16.90
CA ASP A 71 12.99 3.31 17.55
C ASP A 71 14.21 2.91 16.68
N HIS A 72 14.12 3.10 15.36
CA HIS A 72 15.20 2.89 14.40
C HIS A 72 16.45 3.74 14.70
N PHE A 73 16.29 4.89 15.34
CA PHE A 73 17.40 5.78 15.72
C PHE A 73 17.87 5.55 17.16
N LYS A 74 17.16 4.74 17.94
CA LYS A 74 17.55 4.44 19.31
C LYS A 74 18.62 3.35 19.28
N PRO A 75 19.83 3.60 19.79
CA PRO A 75 20.81 2.54 19.94
C PRO A 75 20.25 1.47 20.89
N ALA A 76 20.46 0.20 20.57
CA ALA A 76 20.24 -0.86 21.54
C ALA A 76 21.09 -0.55 22.79
N THR A 77 20.55 -0.82 23.98
CA THR A 77 21.21 -0.45 25.24
C THR A 77 22.65 -0.97 25.28
N GLY A 78 23.64 -0.06 25.35
CA GLY A 78 25.07 -0.40 25.37
C GLY A 78 25.70 -0.70 24.01
N ALA A 79 24.98 -0.56 22.90
CA ALA A 79 25.51 -0.74 21.55
C ALA A 79 25.87 0.59 20.89
N ALA A 80 26.98 0.59 20.14
CA ALA A 80 27.27 1.68 19.20
C ALA A 80 26.22 1.70 18.07
N PRO A 81 25.98 2.86 17.42
CA PRO A 81 25.17 2.91 16.21
C PRO A 81 25.68 1.90 15.17
N SER A 82 24.79 1.12 14.59
CA SER A 82 25.15 0.11 13.59
C SER A 82 25.52 0.73 12.24
N ALA A 83 25.09 1.96 11.97
CA ALA A 83 25.44 2.73 10.78
C ALA A 83 25.19 4.24 10.99
N SER A 84 25.98 5.09 10.33
CA SER A 84 25.74 6.54 10.25
C SER A 84 25.05 6.92 8.93
N LEU A 85 24.19 7.94 8.97
CA LEU A 85 23.64 8.56 7.76
C LEU A 85 24.60 9.58 7.14
N PHE A 86 25.49 10.18 7.95
CA PHE A 86 26.43 11.18 7.50
C PHE A 86 27.84 10.94 8.05
N GLU A 87 28.84 11.18 7.23
CA GLU A 87 30.27 11.16 7.58
C GLU A 87 30.91 12.41 6.96
N ASP A 88 31.64 13.20 7.75
CA ASP A 88 32.27 14.46 7.32
C ASP A 88 31.33 15.43 6.59
N GLY A 89 30.07 15.50 7.05
CA GLY A 89 29.03 16.34 6.45
C GLY A 89 28.49 15.83 5.10
N LYS A 90 28.87 14.63 4.65
CA LYS A 90 28.42 14.01 3.40
C LYS A 90 27.51 12.82 3.68
N PRO A 91 26.51 12.54 2.83
CA PRO A 91 25.65 11.38 2.98
C PRO A 91 26.43 10.08 2.77
N THR A 92 26.25 9.11 3.66
CA THR A 92 26.84 7.77 3.52
C THR A 92 26.14 6.97 2.41
N ALA A 93 26.68 5.80 2.07
CA ALA A 93 26.02 4.88 1.15
C ALA A 93 24.62 4.45 1.63
N LEU A 94 24.40 4.38 2.95
CA LEU A 94 23.09 4.10 3.53
C LEU A 94 22.11 5.24 3.28
N ALA A 95 22.50 6.49 3.57
CA ALA A 95 21.66 7.65 3.32
C ALA A 95 21.30 7.81 1.84
N ASN A 96 22.25 7.57 0.93
CA ASN A 96 21.97 7.60 -0.51
C ASN A 96 20.95 6.53 -0.93
N ARG A 97 21.05 5.30 -0.41
CA ARG A 97 20.06 4.24 -0.69
C ARG A 97 18.66 4.61 -0.17
N ILE A 98 18.56 5.19 1.02
CA ILE A 98 17.30 5.66 1.60
C ILE A 98 16.70 6.77 0.72
N MET A 99 17.51 7.75 0.32
CA MET A 99 17.10 8.85 -0.56
C MET A 99 16.57 8.32 -1.91
N THR A 100 17.29 7.39 -2.54
CA THR A 100 16.85 6.71 -3.78
C THR A 100 15.50 6.01 -3.56
N PHE A 101 15.38 5.19 -2.51
CA PHE A 101 14.15 4.45 -2.23
C PHE A 101 12.94 5.38 -2.03
N CYS A 102 13.08 6.44 -1.23
CA CYS A 102 12.00 7.39 -1.03
C CYS A 102 11.64 8.16 -2.30
N THR A 103 12.63 8.44 -3.17
CA THR A 103 12.42 9.11 -4.46
C THR A 103 11.63 8.22 -5.41
N GLU A 104 12.02 6.96 -5.54
CA GLU A 104 11.28 5.94 -6.31
C GLU A 104 9.86 5.76 -5.78
N PHE A 105 9.68 5.69 -4.45
CA PHE A 105 8.36 5.63 -3.83
C PHE A 105 7.49 6.81 -4.23
N GLN A 106 8.00 8.04 -4.17
CA GLN A 106 7.25 9.25 -4.55
C GLN A 106 6.88 9.23 -6.03
N GLN A 107 7.78 8.82 -6.92
CA GLN A 107 7.50 8.67 -8.35
C GLN A 107 6.39 7.65 -8.60
N HIS A 108 6.45 6.48 -7.94
CA HIS A 108 5.41 5.47 -8.03
C HIS A 108 4.07 5.94 -7.46
N TYR A 109 4.09 6.73 -6.39
CA TYR A 109 2.89 7.32 -5.80
C TYR A 109 2.21 8.30 -6.78
N GLN A 110 2.97 9.17 -7.44
CA GLN A 110 2.42 10.07 -8.46
C GLN A 110 1.88 9.32 -9.67
N ALA A 111 2.58 8.27 -10.13
CA ALA A 111 2.09 7.40 -11.21
C ALA A 111 0.78 6.69 -10.82
N ALA A 112 0.66 6.25 -9.56
CA ALA A 112 -0.57 5.64 -9.05
C ALA A 112 -1.74 6.63 -9.00
N ILE A 113 -1.51 7.89 -8.59
CA ILE A 113 -2.53 8.94 -8.65
C ILE A 113 -2.97 9.18 -10.10
N ALA A 114 -2.03 9.26 -11.04
CA ALA A 114 -2.35 9.44 -12.46
C ALA A 114 -3.18 8.29 -13.02
N LEU A 115 -2.87 7.04 -12.63
CA LEU A 115 -3.69 5.87 -12.94
C LEU A 115 -5.11 6.04 -12.38
N CYS A 116 -5.25 6.37 -11.09
CA CYS A 116 -6.57 6.49 -10.45
C CYS A 116 -7.43 7.58 -11.11
N ARG A 117 -6.81 8.71 -11.49
CA ARG A 117 -7.48 9.78 -12.26
C ARG A 117 -8.01 9.27 -13.59
N LEU A 118 -7.19 8.52 -14.35
CA LEU A 118 -7.61 7.93 -15.63
C LEU A 118 -8.76 6.92 -15.45
N LEU A 119 -8.69 6.05 -14.43
CA LEU A 119 -9.76 5.09 -14.14
C LEU A 119 -11.06 5.80 -13.75
N SER A 120 -10.97 6.90 -13.00
CA SER A 120 -12.12 7.73 -12.64
C SER A 120 -12.71 8.46 -13.85
N GLU A 121 -11.86 9.02 -14.73
CA GLU A 121 -12.30 9.70 -15.96
C GLU A 121 -13.08 8.75 -16.88
N TYR A 122 -12.69 7.48 -16.93
CA TYR A 122 -13.36 6.46 -17.73
C TYR A 122 -14.51 5.79 -16.98
N GLU A 123 -14.87 6.32 -15.81
CA GLU A 123 -15.93 5.81 -14.94
C GLU A 123 -15.76 4.32 -14.60
N LEU A 124 -14.52 3.83 -14.54
CA LEU A 124 -14.23 2.43 -14.26
C LEU A 124 -14.28 2.12 -12.77
N LEU A 125 -14.11 3.11 -11.90
CA LEU A 125 -14.15 2.94 -10.46
C LEU A 125 -15.57 3.03 -9.93
N VAL A 126 -15.97 2.01 -9.17
CA VAL A 126 -17.29 1.91 -8.56
C VAL A 126 -17.16 1.52 -7.10
N SER A 127 -17.98 2.11 -6.24
CA SER A 127 -18.04 1.74 -4.83
C SER A 127 -18.42 0.28 -4.68
N ARG A 128 -17.72 -0.43 -3.80
CA ARG A 128 -17.95 -1.85 -3.52
C ARG A 128 -18.06 -2.09 -2.03
N ARG A 129 -18.70 -3.21 -1.73
CA ARG A 129 -18.79 -3.81 -0.40
C ARG A 129 -18.24 -5.22 -0.50
N ALA A 130 -17.33 -5.59 0.38
CA ALA A 130 -16.85 -6.96 0.53
C ALA A 130 -17.56 -7.59 1.74
N ASP A 131 -18.50 -8.48 1.46
CA ASP A 131 -19.12 -9.33 2.49
C ASP A 131 -18.23 -10.55 2.75
N VAL A 132 -17.82 -10.70 4.00
CA VAL A 132 -16.96 -11.78 4.47
C VAL A 132 -17.72 -12.58 5.51
N ALA A 133 -17.94 -13.86 5.23
CA ALA A 133 -18.38 -14.81 6.24
C ALA A 133 -17.16 -15.39 6.97
N LEU A 134 -17.11 -15.22 8.28
CA LEU A 134 -16.08 -15.79 9.13
C LEU A 134 -16.41 -17.25 9.47
N ASN A 135 -15.39 -18.03 9.84
CA ASN A 135 -15.55 -19.44 10.20
C ASN A 135 -16.43 -19.65 11.46
N ASN A 136 -16.57 -18.63 12.32
CA ASN A 136 -17.43 -18.65 13.50
C ASN A 136 -18.90 -18.27 13.20
N GLY A 137 -19.25 -18.03 11.93
CA GLY A 137 -20.59 -17.61 11.50
C GLY A 137 -20.84 -16.09 11.55
N GLU A 138 -19.92 -15.29 12.09
CA GLU A 138 -19.96 -13.83 12.03
C GLU A 138 -19.87 -13.37 10.56
N LYS A 139 -20.63 -12.33 10.20
CA LYS A 139 -20.53 -11.67 8.90
C LYS A 139 -19.92 -10.29 9.08
N LEU A 140 -18.81 -10.05 8.43
CA LEU A 140 -18.19 -8.73 8.33
C LEU A 140 -18.51 -8.14 6.96
N ALA A 141 -18.76 -6.84 6.92
CA ALA A 141 -18.86 -6.09 5.69
C ALA A 141 -17.77 -5.02 5.72
N LEU A 142 -16.87 -5.07 4.72
CA LEU A 142 -15.96 -3.97 4.49
C LEU A 142 -16.54 -3.07 3.40
N GLU A 143 -16.60 -1.77 3.69
CA GLU A 143 -17.13 -0.74 2.81
C GLU A 143 -16.11 0.41 2.72
N GLY A 144 -16.45 1.50 2.01
CA GLY A 144 -15.60 2.69 1.94
C GLY A 144 -14.44 2.59 0.97
N PHE A 145 -14.53 1.72 -0.04
CA PHE A 145 -13.55 1.59 -1.11
C PHE A 145 -14.22 1.42 -2.48
N GLN A 146 -13.42 1.62 -3.53
CA GLN A 146 -13.79 1.39 -4.92
C GLN A 146 -12.97 0.26 -5.53
N MET A 147 -13.51 -0.35 -6.57
CA MET A 147 -12.80 -1.31 -7.43
C MET A 147 -13.11 -0.98 -8.89
N VAL A 148 -12.23 -1.45 -9.79
CA VAL A 148 -12.54 -1.48 -11.23
C VAL A 148 -13.76 -2.38 -11.47
N ASP A 149 -14.74 -1.85 -12.21
CA ASP A 149 -15.87 -2.58 -12.74
C ASP A 149 -15.48 -3.30 -14.04
N GLU A 150 -15.50 -4.64 -14.03
CA GLU A 150 -15.09 -5.44 -15.18
C GLU A 150 -16.04 -5.33 -16.37
N ASP A 151 -17.34 -5.14 -16.12
CA ASP A 151 -18.33 -5.00 -17.19
C ASP A 151 -18.19 -3.63 -17.85
N ARG A 152 -17.93 -2.56 -17.08
CA ARG A 152 -17.58 -1.24 -17.66
C ARG A 152 -16.29 -1.30 -18.45
N LEU A 153 -15.25 -1.97 -17.94
CA LEU A 153 -13.99 -2.16 -18.65
C LEU A 153 -14.20 -2.89 -19.98
N ARG A 154 -15.00 -3.97 -19.98
CA ARG A 154 -15.31 -4.77 -21.17
C ARG A 154 -16.17 -4.00 -22.18
N SER A 155 -17.01 -3.10 -21.70
CA SER A 155 -17.95 -2.31 -22.51
C SER A 155 -17.36 -0.98 -22.98
N LEU A 156 -16.09 -0.69 -22.67
CA LEU A 156 -15.40 0.49 -23.21
C LEU A 156 -15.39 0.42 -24.73
N ARG A 157 -15.58 1.59 -25.37
CA ARG A 157 -15.34 1.73 -26.80
C ARG A 157 -13.89 1.41 -27.15
N ASP A 158 -13.67 0.84 -28.33
CA ASP A 158 -12.35 0.42 -28.82
C ASP A 158 -11.30 1.53 -28.70
N GLU A 159 -11.65 2.78 -29.03
CA GLU A 159 -10.70 3.90 -28.94
C GLU A 159 -10.21 4.13 -27.50
N LYS A 160 -11.11 4.07 -26.52
CA LYS A 160 -10.78 4.24 -25.10
C LYS A 160 -10.00 3.04 -24.57
N PHE A 161 -10.37 1.83 -24.96
CA PHE A 161 -9.62 0.63 -24.58
C PHE A 161 -8.19 0.64 -25.15
N LEU A 162 -8.03 1.06 -26.41
CA LEU A 162 -6.71 1.23 -27.04
C LEU A 162 -5.88 2.31 -26.33
N GLU A 163 -6.50 3.40 -25.87
CA GLU A 163 -5.81 4.42 -25.09
C GLU A 163 -5.21 3.84 -23.78
N LEU A 164 -5.96 2.99 -23.06
CA LEU A 164 -5.45 2.29 -21.87
C LEU A 164 -4.22 1.42 -22.19
N ARG A 165 -4.23 0.74 -23.34
CA ARG A 165 -3.10 -0.06 -23.82
C ARG A 165 -1.91 0.82 -24.17
N HIS A 166 -2.11 1.91 -24.91
CA HIS A 166 -1.05 2.83 -25.32
C HIS A 166 -0.39 3.53 -24.14
N LYS A 167 -1.16 3.87 -23.09
CA LYS A 167 -0.63 4.40 -21.82
C LYS A 167 0.02 3.33 -20.94
N GLY A 168 -0.03 2.05 -21.32
CA GLY A 168 0.58 0.95 -20.57
C GLY A 168 -0.12 0.61 -19.25
N VAL A 169 -1.36 1.06 -19.02
CA VAL A 169 -2.05 0.87 -17.74
C VAL A 169 -2.85 -0.42 -17.66
N LEU A 170 -3.14 -1.05 -18.79
CA LEU A 170 -3.96 -2.26 -18.85
C LEU A 170 -3.41 -3.42 -18.00
N PRO A 171 -2.09 -3.70 -17.95
CA PRO A 171 -1.54 -4.70 -17.02
C PRO A 171 -1.79 -4.37 -15.54
N LEU A 172 -1.79 -3.08 -15.17
CA LEU A 172 -2.06 -2.65 -13.79
C LEU A 172 -3.52 -2.88 -13.42
N ILE A 173 -4.45 -2.63 -14.35
CA ILE A 173 -5.87 -2.91 -14.18
C ILE A 173 -6.11 -4.40 -13.93
N TYR A 174 -5.55 -5.27 -14.78
CA TYR A 174 -5.71 -6.72 -14.59
C TYR A 174 -5.01 -7.23 -13.33
N THR A 175 -3.88 -6.62 -12.95
CA THR A 175 -3.18 -6.92 -11.70
C THR A 175 -4.04 -6.55 -10.48
N HIS A 176 -4.75 -5.42 -10.53
CA HIS A 176 -5.76 -5.04 -9.53
C HIS A 176 -6.89 -6.08 -9.47
N LEU A 177 -7.49 -6.44 -10.60
CA LEU A 177 -8.58 -7.43 -10.64
C LEU A 177 -8.14 -8.80 -10.08
N ALA A 178 -6.95 -9.27 -10.48
CA ALA A 178 -6.38 -10.52 -9.95
C ALA A 178 -6.15 -10.46 -8.43
N SER A 179 -5.81 -9.29 -7.89
CA SER A 179 -5.61 -9.10 -6.45
C SER A 179 -6.87 -9.36 -5.62
N ALA A 180 -8.07 -9.27 -6.21
CA ALA A 180 -9.32 -9.57 -5.52
C ALA A 180 -9.39 -11.02 -5.03
N THR A 181 -8.67 -11.95 -5.66
CA THR A 181 -8.57 -13.34 -5.17
C THR A 181 -7.93 -13.44 -3.78
N ASN A 182 -7.18 -12.42 -3.36
CA ASN A 182 -6.57 -12.33 -2.03
C ASN A 182 -7.56 -12.00 -0.93
N TRP A 183 -8.80 -11.63 -1.23
CA TRP A 183 -9.83 -11.49 -0.19
C TRP A 183 -9.97 -12.79 0.58
N ARG A 184 -10.03 -13.94 -0.11
CA ARG A 184 -10.06 -15.25 0.52
C ARG A 184 -8.79 -15.55 1.33
N HIS A 185 -7.62 -15.17 0.81
CA HIS A 185 -6.36 -15.31 1.54
C HIS A 185 -6.36 -14.51 2.84
N LEU A 186 -6.92 -13.29 2.83
CA LEU A 186 -7.08 -12.46 4.02
C LEU A 186 -8.01 -13.10 5.05
N VAL A 187 -9.15 -13.68 4.62
CA VAL A 187 -10.08 -14.38 5.50
C VAL A 187 -9.44 -15.60 6.16
N ASN A 188 -8.67 -16.37 5.41
CA ASN A 188 -7.98 -17.56 5.91
C ASN A 188 -6.91 -17.25 6.98
N ARG A 189 -6.51 -15.98 7.12
CA ARG A 189 -5.57 -15.52 8.15
C ARG A 189 -6.24 -15.20 9.49
N LEU A 190 -7.57 -15.16 9.53
CA LEU A 190 -8.28 -14.97 10.80
C LEU A 190 -7.97 -16.13 11.75
N PRO A 191 -7.73 -15.83 13.04
CA PRO A 191 -7.60 -16.86 14.05
C PRO A 191 -8.83 -17.79 14.00
N THR A 192 -8.59 -19.09 13.90
CA THR A 192 -9.68 -20.06 13.97
C THR A 192 -10.07 -20.22 15.43
N GLY A 193 -11.02 -19.41 15.89
CA GLY A 193 -11.56 -19.46 17.24
C GLY A 193 -10.62 -18.86 18.29
N GLU A 194 -10.69 -17.54 18.47
CA GLU A 194 -10.38 -16.98 19.78
C GLU A 194 -11.48 -17.45 20.75
N ARG A 195 -11.14 -18.41 21.62
CA ARG A 195 -11.77 -18.49 22.92
C ARG A 195 -11.60 -17.11 23.55
N THR A 196 -12.71 -16.41 23.73
CA THR A 196 -12.81 -15.23 24.57
C THR A 196 -12.12 -15.54 25.90
N LEU A 197 -10.93 -14.97 26.11
CA LEU A 197 -10.37 -14.86 27.43
C LEU A 197 -11.03 -13.63 28.05
N ASN A 198 -12.07 -13.92 28.85
CA ASN A 198 -12.59 -13.00 29.86
C ASN A 198 -11.51 -12.70 30.90
#